data_AF-A0A951NIP6-F1
#
_entry.id   AF-A0A951NIP6-F1
#
_cell.length_a   1.000
_cell.length_b   1.000
_cell.length_c   1.000
_cell.angle_alpha   90.00
_cell.angle_beta   90.00
_cell.angle_gamma   90.00
#
_symmetry.space_group_name_H-M   'P 1'
#
loop_
_entity.id
_entity.type
_entity.pdbx_description
1 polymer ?
#
loop_
_entity_poly.entity_id
_entity_poly.type
_entity_poly.pdbx_seq_one_letter_code
_entity_poly.pdbx_strand_id
1 'polypeptide(L)'
;MSSPALPAAVTVTVTAEQAGTTAGEVLRAAGITDSAVARVAGRLRDLAHVVDEGDVVEQVPYASADGRAVLRHSSAHVLAQAVQDLFPGTRLGIGPPIADGFYYDFLPERPFTPQDVTAIEQRMTQIVRQRQRFSRRVVSEGDAREELADEPFKLELIDLKGGADAEGADVEVDPSAAELSIYDNLAGEDLMWKDLCRGPHLPTTRDIPAFALMRTAAAYWRGSEKNPQLQRIYGTAWESKSALKTHLTMLEEAEKRDHRRLGAELDLFSFPDEIGSGLAVFHPKGGAVRRVMEDYSRRRHEQAGYSFVNSPHITKEDLFLTSGHLPYYADTMFPPIPFEGADYYLKPMNCPFHILVFKSRGRSYRELPQRFFEFGTVYRYEKSGVVHGLTRVRGLTMDDAHIFCTQEQLAAELSDVLAFVLGLLRDFGLTDFFLELSTRDDSAKFVGKPEQWEQATAALQAAADSSGLELVADPGGAAFYGPKISVQARDAIGRTWQMSTIQVDFNLPERF
;
A
#
# COMPACT_ATOMS: atom_id res chain seq x y z
N MET A 1 9.74 -15.20 12.66
CA MET A 1 8.95 -16.30 13.28
C MET A 1 7.73 -16.48 12.41
N SER A 2 7.54 -17.66 11.81
CA SER A 2 6.37 -17.92 10.96
C SER A 2 5.12 -17.81 11.83
N SER A 3 4.18 -16.94 11.45
CA SER A 3 2.86 -16.89 12.09
C SER A 3 2.23 -18.28 12.00
N PRO A 4 1.65 -18.82 13.08
CA PRO A 4 0.96 -20.10 13.00
C PRO A 4 -0.10 -20.01 11.91
N ALA A 5 -0.16 -21.03 11.03
CA ALA A 5 -1.16 -21.11 9.99
C ALA A 5 -2.55 -21.00 10.64
N LEU A 6 -3.35 -20.03 10.16
CA LEU A 6 -4.73 -19.89 10.61
C LEU A 6 -5.47 -21.21 10.31
N PRO A 7 -6.27 -21.74 11.24
CA PRO A 7 -7.11 -22.91 10.96
C PRO A 7 -8.02 -22.61 9.77
N ALA A 8 -8.28 -23.63 8.94
CA ALA A 8 -9.19 -23.51 7.81
C ALA A 8 -10.58 -23.03 8.29
N ALA A 9 -11.16 -22.05 7.58
CA ALA A 9 -12.48 -21.53 7.91
C ALA A 9 -13.53 -22.64 7.86
N VAL A 10 -14.35 -22.73 8.91
CA VAL A 10 -15.40 -23.74 9.00
C VAL A 10 -16.66 -23.23 8.30
N THR A 11 -17.27 -24.06 7.47
CA THR A 11 -18.52 -23.76 6.76
C THR A 11 -19.67 -24.61 7.31
N VAL A 12 -20.85 -24.01 7.39
CA VAL A 12 -22.09 -24.67 7.82
C VAL A 12 -23.17 -24.37 6.79
N THR A 13 -23.79 -25.41 6.23
CA THR A 13 -24.97 -25.25 5.38
C THR A 13 -26.22 -25.15 6.24
N VAL A 14 -27.02 -24.12 6.00
CA VAL A 14 -28.24 -23.83 6.74
C VAL A 14 -29.30 -24.87 6.38
N THR A 15 -29.79 -25.57 7.39
CA THR A 15 -30.90 -26.54 7.27
C THR A 15 -32.26 -25.85 7.33
N ALA A 16 -33.32 -26.53 6.89
CA ALA A 16 -34.71 -26.03 6.99
C ALA A 16 -35.10 -25.61 8.43
N GLU A 17 -34.59 -26.31 9.45
CA GLU A 17 -34.85 -26.00 10.86
C GLU A 17 -34.11 -24.75 11.36
N GLN A 18 -33.05 -24.34 10.67
CA GLN A 18 -32.23 -23.17 10.99
C GLN A 18 -32.62 -21.94 10.16
N ALA A 19 -33.43 -22.10 9.11
CA ALA A 19 -33.91 -20.99 8.31
C ALA A 19 -34.69 -19.98 9.18
N GLY A 20 -34.43 -18.69 9.00
CA GLY A 20 -35.01 -17.63 9.83
C GLY A 20 -34.27 -17.37 11.16
N THR A 21 -33.23 -18.16 11.49
CA THR A 21 -32.29 -17.83 12.57
C THR A 21 -31.16 -16.94 12.07
N THR A 22 -30.30 -16.47 12.98
CA THR A 22 -29.16 -15.62 12.63
C THR A 22 -27.91 -16.44 12.27
N ALA A 23 -27.05 -15.90 11.42
CA ALA A 23 -25.76 -16.53 11.06
C ALA A 23 -24.92 -16.88 12.31
N GLY A 24 -24.95 -16.03 13.34
CA GLY A 24 -24.30 -16.30 14.63
C GLY A 24 -24.93 -17.46 15.40
N GLU A 25 -26.24 -17.69 15.32
CA GLU A 25 -26.89 -18.86 15.93
C GLU A 25 -26.51 -20.15 15.21
N VAL A 26 -26.46 -20.13 13.88
CA VAL A 26 -26.01 -21.27 13.07
C VAL A 26 -24.58 -21.67 13.44
N LEU A 27 -23.65 -20.71 13.51
CA LEU A 27 -22.27 -20.96 13.89
C LEU A 27 -22.17 -21.48 15.34
N ARG A 28 -22.90 -20.89 16.29
CA ARG A 28 -22.92 -21.35 17.68
C ARG A 28 -23.46 -22.77 17.83
N ALA A 29 -24.51 -23.12 17.08
CA ALA A 29 -25.07 -24.48 17.07
C ALA A 29 -24.07 -25.51 16.55
N ALA A 30 -23.15 -25.11 15.66
CA ALA A 30 -22.03 -25.92 15.18
C ALA A 30 -20.82 -25.93 16.13
N GLY A 31 -20.91 -25.32 17.32
CA GLY A 31 -19.83 -25.23 18.30
C GLY A 31 -18.76 -24.17 18.00
N ILE A 32 -19.04 -23.27 17.05
CA ILE A 32 -18.11 -22.21 16.62
C ILE A 32 -18.39 -20.94 17.44
N THR A 33 -17.38 -20.50 18.21
CA THR A 33 -17.49 -19.30 19.07
C THR A 33 -16.50 -18.20 18.70
N ASP A 34 -15.45 -18.51 17.95
CA ASP A 34 -14.42 -17.55 17.52
C ASP A 34 -14.77 -16.96 16.15
N SER A 35 -15.82 -16.13 16.08
CA SER A 35 -16.24 -15.49 14.83
C SER A 35 -16.49 -14.01 15.06
N ALA A 36 -15.78 -13.15 14.33
CA ALA A 36 -16.02 -11.71 14.33
C ALA A 36 -17.32 -11.37 13.58
N VAL A 37 -17.48 -11.98 12.40
CA VAL A 37 -18.63 -11.91 11.50
C VAL A 37 -18.83 -13.25 10.80
N ALA A 38 -19.76 -13.33 9.86
CA ALA A 38 -19.92 -14.49 8.98
C ALA A 38 -19.77 -14.08 7.51
N ARG A 39 -19.40 -15.03 6.66
CA ARG A 39 -19.53 -14.87 5.21
C ARG A 39 -20.69 -15.72 4.71
N VAL A 40 -21.64 -15.08 4.04
CA VAL A 40 -22.84 -15.72 3.47
C VAL A 40 -22.91 -15.35 1.99
N ALA A 41 -23.01 -16.37 1.12
CA ALA A 41 -22.97 -16.19 -0.34
C ALA A 41 -21.77 -15.35 -0.82
N GLY A 42 -20.58 -15.59 -0.24
CA GLY A 42 -19.35 -14.89 -0.57
C GLY A 42 -19.19 -13.48 0.02
N ARG A 43 -20.23 -12.93 0.67
CA ARG A 43 -20.21 -11.56 1.24
C ARG A 43 -20.10 -11.59 2.76
N LEU A 44 -19.33 -10.66 3.34
CA LEU A 44 -19.29 -10.47 4.79
C LEU A 44 -20.63 -9.91 5.30
N ARG A 45 -21.14 -10.49 6.37
CA ARG A 45 -22.43 -10.17 6.99
C ARG A 45 -22.30 -10.18 8.52
N ASP A 46 -23.07 -9.32 9.20
CA ASP A 46 -23.14 -9.34 10.66
C ASP A 46 -23.57 -10.72 11.16
N LEU A 47 -23.15 -11.09 12.37
CA LEU A 47 -23.66 -12.31 13.01
C LEU A 47 -25.17 -12.27 13.27
N ALA A 48 -25.78 -11.07 13.25
CA ALA A 48 -27.23 -10.88 13.37
C ALA A 48 -27.98 -11.03 12.03
N HIS A 49 -27.29 -11.25 10.91
CA HIS A 49 -27.92 -11.47 9.62
C HIS A 49 -28.78 -12.74 9.65
N VAL A 50 -30.05 -12.60 9.27
CA VAL A 50 -30.98 -13.73 9.14
C VAL A 50 -30.62 -14.52 7.89
N VAL A 51 -30.58 -15.84 8.01
CA VAL A 51 -30.19 -16.76 6.93
C VAL A 51 -31.37 -17.59 6.44
N ASP A 52 -31.33 -17.95 5.16
CA ASP A 52 -32.34 -18.78 4.50
C ASP A 52 -31.88 -20.24 4.37
N GLU A 53 -32.84 -21.15 4.13
CA GLU A 53 -32.51 -22.56 3.88
C GLU A 53 -31.57 -22.70 2.66
N GLY A 54 -30.50 -23.47 2.82
CA GLY A 54 -29.51 -23.69 1.77
C GLY A 54 -28.39 -22.66 1.70
N ASP A 55 -28.46 -21.58 2.49
CA ASP A 55 -27.32 -20.67 2.65
C ASP A 55 -26.09 -21.42 3.17
N VAL A 56 -24.91 -20.98 2.74
CA VAL A 56 -23.63 -21.45 3.27
C VAL A 56 -23.05 -20.33 4.13
N VAL A 57 -22.94 -20.60 5.44
CA VAL A 57 -22.39 -19.69 6.44
C VAL A 57 -20.95 -20.12 6.74
N GLU A 58 -20.00 -19.28 6.37
CA GLU A 58 -18.58 -19.47 6.65
C GLU A 58 -18.16 -18.62 7.86
N GLN A 59 -17.42 -19.23 8.78
CA GLN A 59 -16.81 -18.56 9.92
C GLN A 59 -15.76 -17.55 9.46
N VAL A 60 -15.77 -16.36 10.05
CA VAL A 60 -14.70 -15.36 9.89
C VAL A 60 -14.02 -15.16 11.25
N PRO A 61 -12.89 -15.84 11.53
CA PRO A 61 -12.19 -15.73 12.80
C PRO A 61 -11.66 -14.32 13.05
N TYR A 62 -11.59 -13.88 14.30
CA TYR A 62 -11.06 -12.55 14.65
C TYR A 62 -9.63 -12.31 14.15
N ALA A 63 -8.78 -13.34 14.17
CA ALA A 63 -7.39 -13.26 13.74
C ALA A 63 -7.19 -13.28 12.21
N SER A 64 -8.26 -13.53 11.43
CA SER A 64 -8.21 -13.47 9.97
C SER A 64 -8.10 -12.03 9.48
N ALA A 65 -7.68 -11.83 8.23
CA ALA A 65 -7.59 -10.50 7.62
C ALA A 65 -8.94 -9.77 7.67
N ASP A 66 -10.01 -10.45 7.24
CA ASP A 66 -11.38 -9.90 7.26
C ASP A 66 -11.88 -9.67 8.69
N GLY A 67 -11.60 -10.59 9.61
CA GLY A 67 -11.97 -10.45 11.02
C GLY A 67 -11.31 -9.22 11.67
N ARG A 68 -10.01 -9.01 11.41
CA ARG A 68 -9.30 -7.81 11.88
C ARG A 68 -9.83 -6.54 11.23
N ALA A 69 -10.17 -6.57 9.94
CA ALA A 69 -10.76 -5.42 9.25
C ALA A 69 -12.08 -5.00 9.91
N VAL A 70 -12.99 -5.93 10.20
CA VAL A 70 -14.26 -5.63 10.89
C VAL A 70 -14.05 -5.19 12.34
N LEU A 71 -13.11 -5.80 13.04
CA LEU A 71 -12.75 -5.40 14.40
C LEU A 71 -12.23 -3.94 14.45
N ARG A 72 -11.40 -3.55 13.48
CA ARG A 72 -10.88 -2.18 13.33
C ARG A 72 -11.98 -1.21 12.92
N HIS A 73 -12.86 -1.60 12.01
CA HIS A 73 -14.02 -0.82 11.63
C HIS A 73 -14.95 -0.54 12.82
N SER A 74 -15.26 -1.55 13.62
CA SER A 74 -16.04 -1.41 14.86
C SER A 74 -15.33 -0.54 15.90
N SER A 75 -14.00 -0.60 15.95
CA SER A 75 -13.21 0.28 16.81
C SER A 75 -13.23 1.74 16.35
N ALA A 76 -13.33 2.00 15.05
CA ALA A 76 -13.50 3.33 14.48
C ALA A 76 -14.85 3.95 14.90
N HIS A 77 -15.93 3.18 14.92
CA HIS A 77 -17.23 3.63 15.45
C HIS A 77 -17.17 3.98 16.94
N VAL A 78 -16.49 3.15 17.75
CA VAL A 78 -16.30 3.46 19.17
C VAL A 78 -15.46 4.72 19.37
N LEU A 79 -14.47 4.96 18.50
CA LEU A 79 -13.69 6.21 18.49
C LEU A 79 -14.59 7.41 18.14
N ALA A 80 -15.41 7.32 17.10
CA ALA A 80 -16.31 8.41 16.71
C ALA A 80 -17.32 8.77 17.81
N GLN A 81 -17.95 7.76 18.42
CA GLN A 81 -18.81 7.97 19.59
C GLN A 81 -18.04 8.63 20.75
N ALA A 82 -16.85 8.14 21.07
CA ALA A 82 -16.04 8.70 22.15
C ALA A 82 -15.68 10.18 21.92
N VAL A 83 -15.40 10.55 20.66
CA VAL A 83 -15.14 11.94 20.28
C VAL A 83 -16.39 12.79 20.46
N GLN A 84 -17.55 12.37 19.94
CA GLN A 84 -18.78 13.17 20.07
C GLN A 84 -19.30 13.26 21.51
N ASP A 85 -19.07 12.24 22.36
CA ASP A 85 -19.37 12.29 23.79
C ASP A 85 -18.56 13.37 24.52
N LEU A 86 -17.28 13.51 24.19
CA LEU A 86 -16.36 14.44 24.85
C LEU A 86 -16.35 15.84 24.22
N PHE A 87 -16.63 15.91 22.92
CA PHE A 87 -16.60 17.12 22.11
C PHE A 87 -17.91 17.23 21.30
N PRO A 88 -19.05 17.52 21.98
CA PRO A 88 -20.33 17.66 21.31
C PRO A 88 -20.25 18.73 20.21
N GLY A 89 -20.89 18.45 19.07
CA GLY A 89 -20.83 19.33 17.89
C GLY A 89 -19.74 18.99 16.89
N THR A 90 -18.79 18.10 17.21
CA THR A 90 -17.81 17.60 16.23
C THR A 90 -18.51 16.88 15.08
N ARG A 91 -18.21 17.26 13.83
CA ARG A 91 -18.77 16.60 12.63
C ARG A 91 -17.91 15.41 12.20
N LEU A 92 -18.56 14.35 11.74
CA LEU A 92 -17.95 13.09 11.32
C LEU A 92 -17.65 13.10 9.83
N GLY A 93 -16.42 12.74 9.48
CA GLY A 93 -16.00 12.44 8.11
C GLY A 93 -16.12 10.95 7.80
N ILE A 94 -15.00 10.32 7.42
CA ILE A 94 -14.92 8.88 7.10
C ILE A 94 -14.06 8.12 8.11
N GLY A 95 -14.41 6.86 8.37
CA GLY A 95 -13.79 6.02 9.39
C GLY A 95 -13.32 4.62 8.95
N PRO A 96 -12.54 4.45 7.87
CA PRO A 96 -12.24 3.13 7.33
C PRO A 96 -11.20 2.34 8.16
N PRO A 97 -11.27 1.01 8.16
CA PRO A 97 -10.15 0.18 8.57
C PRO A 97 -8.98 0.28 7.57
N ILE A 98 -7.75 0.12 8.07
CA ILE A 98 -6.51 0.06 7.30
C ILE A 98 -5.71 -1.20 7.69
N ALA A 99 -4.65 -1.51 6.94
CA ALA A 99 -3.88 -2.76 7.05
C ALA A 99 -3.40 -3.11 8.47
N ASP A 100 -3.07 -2.11 9.30
CA ASP A 100 -2.62 -2.29 10.69
C ASP A 100 -3.44 -1.48 11.71
N GLY A 101 -4.63 -1.01 11.34
CA GLY A 101 -5.43 -0.20 12.25
C GLY A 101 -6.68 0.40 11.62
N PHE A 102 -7.04 1.60 12.04
CA PHE A 102 -8.13 2.39 11.51
C PHE A 102 -7.81 3.86 11.68
N TYR A 103 -8.57 4.71 11.03
CA TYR A 103 -8.63 6.11 11.39
C TYR A 103 -10.06 6.60 11.36
N TYR A 104 -10.29 7.79 11.92
CA TYR A 104 -11.53 8.51 11.72
C TYR A 104 -11.21 10.01 11.54
N ASP A 105 -11.85 10.62 10.55
CA ASP A 105 -11.73 12.05 10.25
C ASP A 105 -12.81 12.87 10.97
N PHE A 106 -12.41 13.96 11.62
CA PHE A 106 -13.29 14.82 12.39
C PHE A 106 -13.15 16.28 11.96
N LEU A 107 -14.25 17.03 12.00
CA LEU A 107 -14.22 18.49 12.02
C LEU A 107 -14.56 18.97 13.44
N PRO A 108 -13.54 19.13 14.31
CA PRO A 108 -13.76 19.67 15.65
C PRO A 108 -13.77 21.21 15.64
N GLU A 109 -14.35 21.82 16.68
CA GLU A 109 -14.29 23.28 16.86
C GLU A 109 -12.87 23.80 17.09
N ARG A 110 -12.04 22.99 17.75
CA ARG A 110 -10.61 23.23 17.96
C ARG A 110 -9.81 21.96 17.69
N PRO A 111 -8.55 22.05 17.25
CA PRO A 111 -7.70 20.88 17.14
C PRO A 111 -7.58 20.10 18.46
N PHE A 112 -7.65 18.78 18.38
CA PHE A 112 -7.35 17.85 19.46
C PHE A 112 -5.88 17.93 19.85
N THR A 113 -5.65 18.07 21.14
CA THR A 113 -4.34 18.02 21.79
C THR A 113 -3.97 16.58 22.15
N PRO A 114 -2.70 16.27 22.46
CA PRO A 114 -2.31 14.95 22.97
C PRO A 114 -3.08 14.53 24.24
N GLN A 115 -3.45 15.49 25.09
CA GLN A 115 -4.28 15.25 26.28
C GLN A 115 -5.70 14.87 25.90
N ASP A 116 -6.28 15.51 24.87
CA ASP A 116 -7.61 15.15 24.36
C ASP A 116 -7.60 13.71 23.81
N VAL A 117 -6.57 13.32 23.05
CA VAL A 117 -6.43 11.95 22.53
C VAL A 117 -6.38 10.92 23.67
N THR A 118 -5.66 11.23 24.75
CA THR A 118 -5.64 10.37 25.95
C THR A 118 -7.02 10.26 26.60
N ALA A 119 -7.77 11.36 26.68
CA ALA A 119 -9.14 11.34 27.22
C ALA A 119 -10.11 10.56 26.32
N ILE A 120 -9.97 10.69 24.99
CA ILE A 120 -10.76 9.94 24.01
C ILE A 120 -10.52 8.43 24.16
N GLU A 121 -9.27 7.99 24.26
CA GLU A 121 -8.95 6.56 24.46
C GLU A 121 -9.56 6.00 25.78
N GLN A 122 -9.53 6.81 26.84
CA GLN A 122 -10.19 6.45 28.11
C GLN A 122 -11.71 6.35 27.94
N ARG A 123 -12.33 7.25 27.17
CA ARG A 123 -13.77 7.20 26.87
C ARG A 123 -14.14 5.99 26.01
N MET A 124 -13.34 5.66 24.99
CA MET A 124 -13.48 4.41 24.23
C MET A 124 -13.46 3.18 25.14
N THR A 125 -12.56 3.14 26.12
CA THR A 125 -12.47 2.05 27.10
C THR A 125 -13.75 1.95 27.94
N GLN A 126 -14.37 3.07 28.28
CA GLN A 126 -15.65 3.08 28.99
C GLN A 126 -16.79 2.54 28.11
N ILE A 127 -16.87 2.95 26.84
CA ILE A 127 -17.87 2.47 25.87
C ILE A 127 -17.76 0.95 25.65
N VAL A 128 -16.54 0.43 25.52
CA VAL A 128 -16.29 -1.03 25.44
C VAL A 128 -16.81 -1.75 26.69
N ARG A 129 -16.63 -1.17 27.88
CA ARG A 129 -17.14 -1.73 29.14
C ARG A 129 -18.66 -1.68 29.27
N GLN A 130 -19.32 -0.76 28.56
CA GLN A 130 -20.79 -0.66 28.51
C GLN A 130 -21.44 -1.77 27.67
N ARG A 131 -20.65 -2.48 26.84
CA ARG A 131 -21.14 -3.63 26.02
C ARG A 131 -22.30 -3.25 25.11
N GLN A 132 -22.22 -2.07 24.50
CA GLN A 132 -23.26 -1.58 23.61
C GLN A 132 -23.38 -2.52 22.41
N ARG A 133 -24.59 -2.88 22.01
CA ARG A 133 -24.86 -3.72 20.84
C ARG A 133 -24.78 -2.87 19.58
N PHE A 134 -24.06 -3.34 18.56
CA PHE A 134 -24.13 -2.74 17.23
C PHE A 134 -25.39 -3.28 16.54
N SER A 135 -26.30 -2.38 16.16
CA SER A 135 -27.59 -2.73 15.56
C SER A 135 -27.74 -2.07 14.20
N ARG A 136 -27.73 -2.87 13.15
CA ARG A 136 -27.95 -2.41 11.78
C ARG A 136 -29.42 -2.17 11.51
N ARG A 137 -29.77 -1.00 10.96
CA ARG A 137 -31.08 -0.75 10.33
C ARG A 137 -30.90 -0.27 8.90
N VAL A 138 -31.75 -0.79 8.01
CA VAL A 138 -31.91 -0.24 6.66
C VAL A 138 -32.80 0.99 6.77
N VAL A 139 -32.41 2.07 6.11
CA VAL A 139 -33.13 3.35 6.12
C VAL A 139 -33.36 3.86 4.71
N SER A 140 -34.44 4.61 4.52
CA SER A 140 -34.64 5.34 3.28
C SER A 140 -33.67 6.52 3.20
N GLU A 141 -33.46 7.04 1.99
CA GLU A 141 -32.62 8.21 1.80
C GLU A 141 -33.18 9.46 2.48
N GLY A 142 -34.52 9.59 2.54
CA GLY A 142 -35.20 10.68 3.24
C GLY A 142 -34.96 10.61 4.74
N ASP A 143 -35.19 9.44 5.34
CA ASP A 143 -35.00 9.23 6.78
C ASP A 143 -33.53 9.43 7.17
N ALA A 144 -32.59 8.91 6.37
CA ALA A 144 -31.16 9.09 6.61
C ALA A 144 -30.75 10.57 6.61
N ARG A 145 -31.28 11.37 5.66
CA ARG A 145 -30.99 12.82 5.61
C ARG A 145 -31.57 13.57 6.80
N GLU A 146 -32.77 13.21 7.24
CA GLU A 146 -33.38 13.81 8.43
C GLU A 146 -32.59 13.45 9.70
N GLU A 147 -32.24 12.17 9.84
CA GLU A 147 -31.50 11.64 10.98
C GLU A 147 -30.06 12.18 11.10
N LEU A 148 -29.45 12.56 9.99
CA LEU A 148 -28.06 13.02 9.86
C LEU A 148 -27.98 14.49 9.43
N ALA A 149 -29.03 15.28 9.65
CA ALA A 149 -29.10 16.68 9.22
C ALA A 149 -27.93 17.55 9.75
N ASP A 150 -27.40 17.19 10.93
CA ASP A 150 -26.26 17.86 11.54
C ASP A 150 -24.89 17.37 11.06
N GLU A 151 -24.83 16.33 10.21
CA GLU A 151 -23.60 15.70 9.71
C GLU A 151 -23.37 16.00 8.21
N PRO A 152 -22.82 17.18 7.86
CA PRO A 152 -22.77 17.65 6.47
C PRO A 152 -21.98 16.73 5.54
N PHE A 153 -20.92 16.10 6.04
CA PHE A 153 -20.10 15.18 5.26
C PHE A 153 -20.83 13.86 4.97
N LYS A 154 -21.63 13.37 5.93
CA LYS A 154 -22.45 12.16 5.75
C LYS A 154 -23.59 12.42 4.75
N LEU A 155 -24.17 13.62 4.76
CA LEU A 155 -25.14 14.04 3.74
C LEU A 155 -24.53 14.04 2.33
N GLU A 156 -23.29 14.54 2.17
CA GLU A 156 -22.59 14.47 0.88
C GLU A 156 -22.38 13.02 0.43
N LEU A 157 -22.03 12.10 1.34
CA LEU A 157 -21.89 10.67 1.01
C LEU A 157 -23.20 10.04 0.54
N ILE A 158 -24.34 10.45 1.10
CA ILE A 158 -25.67 9.99 0.64
C ILE A 158 -25.92 10.43 -0.80
N ASP A 159 -25.54 11.66 -1.16
CA ASP A 159 -25.71 12.21 -2.53
C ASP A 159 -24.80 11.50 -3.55
N LEU A 160 -23.68 10.94 -3.10
CA LEU A 160 -22.63 10.32 -3.93
C LEU A 160 -22.87 8.84 -4.29
N LYS A 161 -24.08 8.30 -4.09
CA LYS A 161 -24.50 6.97 -4.61
C LYS A 161 -24.20 6.73 -6.10
N GLY A 162 -23.82 7.76 -6.87
CA GLY A 162 -23.49 7.72 -8.30
C GLY A 162 -22.01 7.69 -8.70
N GLY A 163 -21.06 7.45 -7.78
CA GLY A 163 -19.65 7.21 -8.12
C GLY A 163 -18.73 8.41 -7.90
N ALA A 164 -17.80 8.28 -6.94
CA ALA A 164 -16.62 9.13 -6.86
C ALA A 164 -15.48 8.43 -6.09
N ASP A 165 -14.27 8.57 -6.62
CA ASP A 165 -12.99 8.06 -6.12
C ASP A 165 -12.53 8.80 -4.84
N ALA A 166 -13.17 8.55 -3.69
CA ALA A 166 -12.66 8.96 -2.39
C ALA A 166 -12.23 7.72 -1.59
N GLU A 167 -10.95 7.64 -1.23
CA GLU A 167 -10.40 6.53 -0.45
C GLU A 167 -11.19 6.33 0.86
N GLY A 168 -11.84 5.17 1.00
CA GLY A 168 -12.58 4.75 2.20
C GLY A 168 -14.06 5.14 2.24
N ALA A 169 -14.59 5.84 1.24
CA ALA A 169 -16.02 6.20 1.20
C ALA A 169 -16.96 4.99 0.99
N ASP A 170 -16.44 3.92 0.39
CA ASP A 170 -17.11 2.65 0.11
C ASP A 170 -17.49 1.85 1.37
N VAL A 171 -16.85 2.18 2.50
CA VAL A 171 -17.13 1.62 3.83
C VAL A 171 -18.43 2.22 4.41
N GLU A 172 -18.70 3.48 4.08
CA GLU A 172 -19.85 4.24 4.58
C GLU A 172 -21.09 3.99 3.72
N VAL A 173 -20.91 4.04 2.38
CA VAL A 173 -21.96 3.84 1.38
C VAL A 173 -21.41 3.01 0.23
N ASP A 174 -22.08 1.91 -0.13
CA ASP A 174 -21.76 1.15 -1.34
C ASP A 174 -22.43 1.81 -2.56
N PRO A 175 -21.66 2.36 -3.52
CA PRO A 175 -22.22 3.03 -4.70
C PRO A 175 -23.02 2.09 -5.61
N SER A 176 -22.83 0.78 -5.47
CA SER A 176 -23.52 -0.26 -6.25
C SER A 176 -24.70 -0.89 -5.51
N ALA A 177 -24.87 -0.60 -4.21
CA ALA A 177 -25.97 -1.15 -3.41
C ALA A 177 -27.18 -0.21 -3.43
N ALA A 178 -28.37 -0.79 -3.56
CA ALA A 178 -29.64 -0.06 -3.52
C ALA A 178 -30.01 0.45 -2.11
N GLU A 179 -29.38 -0.07 -1.06
CA GLU A 179 -29.81 0.12 0.34
C GLU A 179 -28.81 0.94 1.16
N LEU A 180 -29.31 1.94 1.89
CA LEU A 180 -28.57 2.66 2.93
C LEU A 180 -28.82 2.02 4.29
N SER A 181 -27.79 2.03 5.15
CA SER A 181 -27.95 1.58 6.54
C SER A 181 -27.33 2.53 7.54
N ILE A 182 -27.94 2.56 8.72
CA ILE A 182 -27.41 3.20 9.92
C ILE A 182 -27.08 2.11 10.92
N TYR A 183 -25.94 2.24 11.60
CA TYR A 183 -25.59 1.43 12.74
C TYR A 183 -25.83 2.21 14.02
N ASP A 184 -26.72 1.67 14.85
CA ASP A 184 -27.02 2.18 16.18
C ASP A 184 -26.14 1.44 17.20
N ASN A 185 -25.45 2.19 18.07
CA ASN A 185 -24.84 1.64 19.27
C ASN A 185 -25.86 1.71 20.40
N LEU A 186 -26.34 0.56 20.86
CA LEU A 186 -27.44 0.46 21.83
C LEU A 186 -26.94 -0.06 23.20
N ALA A 187 -27.21 0.67 24.28
CA ALA A 187 -27.02 0.18 25.65
C ALA A 187 -28.34 -0.42 26.16
N GLY A 188 -28.55 -1.71 25.92
CA GLY A 188 -29.89 -2.29 26.05
C GLY A 188 -30.75 -1.84 24.87
N GLU A 189 -31.84 -1.14 25.13
CA GLU A 189 -32.70 -0.52 24.10
C GLU A 189 -32.43 0.98 23.93
N ASP A 190 -31.58 1.57 24.79
CA ASP A 190 -31.27 3.00 24.73
C ASP A 190 -30.26 3.28 23.60
N LEU A 191 -30.62 4.19 22.70
CA LEU A 191 -29.74 4.67 21.65
C LEU A 191 -28.65 5.56 22.24
N MET A 192 -27.40 5.10 22.19
CA MET A 192 -26.26 5.85 22.70
C MET A 192 -25.58 6.68 21.61
N TRP A 193 -25.54 6.16 20.38
CA TRP A 193 -24.90 6.78 19.24
C TRP A 193 -25.34 6.10 17.95
N LYS A 194 -25.22 6.78 16.81
CA LYS A 194 -25.55 6.23 15.49
C LYS A 194 -24.63 6.79 14.42
N ASP A 195 -24.45 6.04 13.34
CA ASP A 195 -23.67 6.49 12.18
C ASP A 195 -24.14 5.85 10.87
N LEU A 196 -23.99 6.59 9.77
CA LEU A 196 -24.20 6.08 8.42
C LEU A 196 -23.07 5.10 8.12
N CYS A 197 -23.40 3.83 7.94
CA CYS A 197 -22.38 2.83 7.68
C CYS A 197 -22.99 1.59 7.02
N ARG A 198 -22.26 1.00 6.08
CA ARG A 198 -22.65 -0.26 5.44
C ARG A 198 -22.45 -1.47 6.35
N GLY A 199 -21.39 -1.43 7.14
CA GLY A 199 -20.88 -2.55 7.94
C GLY A 199 -20.22 -3.65 7.09
N PRO A 200 -20.07 -4.86 7.63
CA PRO A 200 -20.58 -5.32 8.92
C PRO A 200 -19.79 -4.80 10.14
N HIS A 201 -20.36 -5.00 11.32
CA HIS A 201 -19.75 -4.73 12.63
C HIS A 201 -19.69 -5.98 13.51
N LEU A 202 -18.87 -5.90 14.56
CA LEU A 202 -18.88 -6.88 15.65
C LEU A 202 -20.24 -6.87 16.36
N PRO A 203 -20.61 -7.93 17.12
CA PRO A 203 -21.91 -7.96 17.80
C PRO A 203 -22.09 -6.87 18.86
N THR A 204 -21.05 -6.65 19.67
CA THR A 204 -21.06 -5.65 20.74
C THR A 204 -19.71 -4.94 20.88
N THR A 205 -19.69 -3.78 21.53
CA THR A 205 -18.44 -3.07 21.83
C THR A 205 -17.51 -3.86 22.73
N ARG A 206 -18.02 -4.83 23.51
CA ARG A 206 -17.20 -5.75 24.33
C ARG A 206 -16.30 -6.63 23.48
N ASP A 207 -16.70 -6.90 22.25
CA ASP A 207 -16.01 -7.81 21.33
C ASP A 207 -14.77 -7.16 20.71
N ILE A 208 -14.40 -5.95 21.13
CA ILE A 208 -13.14 -5.27 20.82
C ILE A 208 -12.15 -5.55 21.97
N PRO A 209 -11.25 -6.54 21.86
CA PRO A 209 -10.47 -7.03 23.00
C PRO A 209 -9.32 -6.11 23.41
N ALA A 210 -8.69 -5.46 22.42
CA ALA A 210 -7.54 -4.59 22.62
C ALA A 210 -7.44 -3.55 21.50
N PHE A 211 -7.24 -2.29 21.87
CA PHE A 211 -7.00 -1.19 20.94
C PHE A 211 -6.02 -0.17 21.57
N ALA A 212 -5.45 0.68 20.73
CA ALA A 212 -4.66 1.85 21.13
C ALA A 212 -4.83 2.97 20.11
N LEU A 213 -4.92 4.23 20.56
CA LEU A 213 -4.79 5.40 19.72
C LEU A 213 -3.32 5.71 19.47
N MET A 214 -3.03 6.11 18.24
CA MET A 214 -1.67 6.27 17.73
C MET A 214 -1.31 7.75 17.60
N ARG A 215 -1.51 8.33 16.42
CA ARG A 215 -1.16 9.72 16.10
C ARG A 215 -2.38 10.47 15.60
N THR A 216 -2.31 11.80 15.67
CA THR A 216 -3.22 12.68 14.94
C THR A 216 -2.53 13.24 13.70
N ALA A 217 -3.30 13.54 12.66
CA ALA A 217 -2.81 14.18 11.45
C ALA A 217 -3.86 15.16 10.92
N ALA A 218 -3.41 16.15 10.14
CA ALA A 218 -4.33 16.90 9.29
C ALA A 218 -4.71 16.05 8.07
N ALA A 219 -5.97 16.10 7.69
CA ALA A 219 -6.49 15.52 6.46
C ALA A 219 -7.33 16.58 5.74
N TYR A 220 -7.60 16.37 4.46
CA TYR A 220 -8.55 17.18 3.72
C TYR A 220 -9.69 16.30 3.28
N TRP A 221 -10.92 16.82 3.38
CA TRP A 221 -12.09 16.09 2.92
C TRP A 221 -11.93 15.67 1.46
N ARG A 222 -12.16 14.37 1.16
CA ARG A 222 -11.93 13.75 -0.16
C ARG A 222 -10.51 13.92 -0.73
N GLY A 223 -9.52 14.11 0.14
CA GLY A 223 -8.10 14.21 -0.26
C GLY A 223 -7.74 15.49 -1.03
N SER A 224 -8.60 16.51 -1.05
CA SER A 224 -8.40 17.74 -1.82
C SER A 224 -8.16 18.95 -0.92
N GLU A 225 -7.02 19.63 -1.08
CA GLU A 225 -6.65 20.84 -0.34
C GLU A 225 -7.66 22.01 -0.50
N LYS A 226 -8.56 21.93 -1.48
CA LYS A 226 -9.64 22.89 -1.70
C LYS A 226 -10.83 22.71 -0.75
N ASN A 227 -10.90 21.56 -0.08
CA ASN A 227 -12.00 21.20 0.82
C ASN A 227 -11.64 21.50 2.28
N PRO A 228 -12.62 21.46 3.21
CA PRO A 228 -12.34 21.68 4.62
C PRO A 228 -11.23 20.76 5.15
N GLN A 229 -10.34 21.35 5.94
CA GLN A 229 -9.33 20.60 6.67
C GLN A 229 -9.99 19.88 7.84
N LEU A 230 -9.79 18.57 7.90
CA LEU A 230 -10.25 17.69 8.97
C LEU A 230 -9.05 17.29 9.84
N GLN A 231 -9.34 16.84 11.05
CA GLN A 231 -8.37 16.21 11.92
C GLN A 231 -8.61 14.71 11.98
N ARG A 232 -7.61 13.96 11.54
CA ARG A 232 -7.60 12.50 11.54
C ARG A 232 -7.01 11.98 12.83
N ILE A 233 -7.70 11.05 13.49
CA ILE A 233 -7.15 10.28 14.61
C ILE A 233 -6.91 8.86 14.13
N TYR A 234 -5.66 8.39 14.21
CA TYR A 234 -5.30 7.00 13.92
C TYR A 234 -5.40 6.15 15.17
N GLY A 235 -5.89 4.92 15.01
CA GLY A 235 -5.89 3.88 16.04
C GLY A 235 -5.52 2.52 15.48
N THR A 236 -5.26 1.56 16.35
CA THR A 236 -5.06 0.16 16.00
C THR A 236 -5.88 -0.72 16.93
N ALA A 237 -6.37 -1.85 16.44
CA ALA A 237 -7.16 -2.81 17.21
C ALA A 237 -6.81 -4.24 16.79
N TRP A 238 -6.77 -5.13 17.77
CA TRP A 238 -6.32 -6.52 17.63
C TRP A 238 -7.21 -7.49 18.39
N GLU A 239 -7.24 -8.74 17.93
CA GLU A 239 -8.02 -9.85 18.51
C GLU A 239 -7.62 -10.21 19.95
N SER A 240 -6.49 -9.70 20.44
CA SER A 240 -6.01 -9.94 21.80
C SER A 240 -5.04 -8.87 22.28
N LYS A 241 -4.90 -8.74 23.61
CA LYS A 241 -3.88 -7.87 24.23
C LYS A 241 -2.45 -8.29 23.88
N SER A 242 -2.20 -9.59 23.70
CA SER A 242 -0.89 -10.09 23.27
C SER A 242 -0.57 -9.70 21.83
N ALA A 243 -1.55 -9.77 20.92
CA ALA A 243 -1.39 -9.32 19.54
C ALA A 243 -1.14 -7.80 19.47
N LEU A 244 -1.93 -6.99 20.20
CA LEU A 244 -1.68 -5.54 20.31
C LEU A 244 -0.28 -5.24 20.84
N LYS A 245 0.12 -5.89 21.94
CA LYS A 245 1.47 -5.70 22.51
C LYS A 245 2.56 -6.07 21.50
N THR A 246 2.39 -7.16 20.77
CA THR A 246 3.35 -7.58 19.73
C THR A 246 3.48 -6.52 18.65
N HIS A 247 2.36 -5.96 18.18
CA HIS A 247 2.35 -4.89 17.19
C HIS A 247 3.03 -3.62 17.70
N LEU A 248 2.70 -3.16 18.92
CA LEU A 248 3.31 -1.97 19.51
C LEU A 248 4.83 -2.15 19.72
N THR A 249 5.28 -3.32 20.19
CA THR A 249 6.71 -3.64 20.30
C THR A 249 7.39 -3.63 18.93
N MET A 250 6.74 -4.10 17.87
CA MET A 250 7.28 -4.03 16.51
C MET A 250 7.45 -2.57 16.04
N LEU A 251 6.47 -1.69 16.32
CA LEU A 251 6.58 -0.27 16.01
C LEU A 251 7.72 0.43 16.77
N GLU A 252 7.89 0.13 18.06
CA GLU A 252 9.00 0.64 18.87
C GLU A 252 10.36 0.17 18.32
N GLU A 253 10.47 -1.10 17.93
CA GLU A 253 11.69 -1.63 17.31
C GLU A 253 11.94 -1.03 15.91
N ALA A 254 10.88 -0.72 15.15
CA ALA A 254 10.97 -0.02 13.87
C ALA A 254 11.49 1.41 14.03
N GLU A 255 10.97 2.15 15.02
CA GLU A 255 11.40 3.53 15.29
C GLU A 255 12.87 3.61 15.71
N LYS A 256 13.34 2.67 16.54
CA LYS A 256 14.77 2.57 16.91
C LYS A 256 15.68 2.33 15.71
N ARG A 257 15.14 1.78 14.62
CA ARG A 257 15.87 1.44 13.38
C ARG A 257 15.52 2.36 12.22
N ASP A 258 14.83 3.47 12.49
CA ASP A 258 14.52 4.47 11.49
C ASP A 258 15.83 5.11 11.00
N HIS A 259 16.11 4.99 9.70
CA HIS A 259 17.34 5.50 9.10
C HIS A 259 17.45 7.02 9.22
N ARG A 260 16.35 7.77 9.37
CA ARG A 260 16.38 9.22 9.55
C ARG A 260 16.91 9.58 10.94
N ARG A 261 16.45 8.84 11.95
CA ARG A 261 16.92 8.98 13.33
C ARG A 261 18.38 8.57 13.42
N LEU A 262 18.72 7.37 12.95
CA LEU A 262 20.09 6.86 12.96
C LEU A 262 21.02 7.71 12.08
N GLY A 263 20.53 8.22 10.95
CA GLY A 263 21.27 9.08 10.04
C GLY A 263 21.73 10.38 10.71
N ALA A 264 20.86 10.98 11.51
CA ALA A 264 21.19 12.15 12.34
C ALA A 264 22.09 11.77 13.53
N GLU A 265 21.71 10.76 14.33
CA GLU A 265 22.44 10.33 15.53
C GLU A 265 23.89 9.91 15.22
N LEU A 266 24.11 9.27 14.06
CA LEU A 266 25.41 8.74 13.65
C LEU A 266 26.19 9.67 12.72
N ASP A 267 25.63 10.83 12.34
CA ASP A 267 26.23 11.78 11.41
C ASP A 267 26.52 11.17 10.02
N LEU A 268 25.51 10.51 9.44
CA LEU A 268 25.60 9.83 8.14
C LEU A 268 25.15 10.73 6.99
N PHE A 269 24.02 11.40 7.13
CA PHE A 269 23.46 12.27 6.10
C PHE A 269 22.51 13.31 6.69
N SER A 270 22.22 14.35 5.90
CA SER A 270 21.21 15.37 6.23
C SER A 270 20.40 15.79 4.99
N PHE A 271 19.35 16.56 5.22
CA PHE A 271 18.55 17.23 4.20
C PHE A 271 18.48 18.73 4.53
N PRO A 272 19.50 19.52 4.17
CA PRO A 272 19.49 20.96 4.43
C PRO A 272 18.38 21.67 3.65
N ASP A 273 17.65 22.56 4.32
CA ASP A 273 16.53 23.31 3.72
C ASP A 273 16.99 24.15 2.50
N GLU A 274 18.24 24.62 2.51
CA GLU A 274 18.84 25.42 1.43
C GLU A 274 18.97 24.65 0.11
N ILE A 275 19.05 23.33 0.15
CA ILE A 275 19.17 22.47 -1.04
C ILE A 275 17.79 22.08 -1.56
N GLY A 276 16.82 21.92 -0.66
CA GLY A 276 15.45 21.55 -0.97
C GLY A 276 15.11 20.08 -0.66
N SER A 277 13.81 19.84 -0.49
CA SER A 277 13.28 18.53 -0.04
C SER A 277 13.63 17.39 -0.99
N GLY A 278 14.02 16.25 -0.40
CA GLY A 278 14.31 15.01 -1.12
C GLY A 278 15.69 14.96 -1.76
N LEU A 279 16.59 15.87 -1.41
CA LEU A 279 17.97 15.92 -1.89
C LEU A 279 18.94 15.72 -0.71
N ALA A 280 19.38 14.48 -0.53
CA ALA A 280 20.23 14.09 0.60
C ALA A 280 21.68 14.55 0.43
N VAL A 281 22.30 15.00 1.53
CA VAL A 281 23.74 15.26 1.62
C VAL A 281 24.37 14.18 2.48
N PHE A 282 25.28 13.40 1.90
CA PHE A 282 26.04 12.40 2.64
C PHE A 282 27.23 13.04 3.35
N HIS A 283 27.29 12.88 4.66
CA HIS A 283 28.39 13.35 5.51
C HIS A 283 29.56 12.36 5.43
N PRO A 284 30.77 12.67 5.96
CA PRO A 284 31.93 11.80 5.79
C PRO A 284 31.71 10.33 6.16
N LYS A 285 30.96 10.04 7.23
CA LYS A 285 30.64 8.66 7.63
C LYS A 285 29.64 7.97 6.68
N GLY A 286 28.58 8.67 6.27
CA GLY A 286 27.65 8.13 5.28
C GLY A 286 28.29 7.97 3.90
N GLY A 287 29.17 8.89 3.51
CA GLY A 287 30.00 8.80 2.32
C GLY A 287 30.93 7.59 2.35
N ALA A 288 31.49 7.24 3.52
CA ALA A 288 32.28 6.02 3.67
C ALA A 288 31.43 4.75 3.46
N VAL A 289 30.23 4.69 4.04
CA VAL A 289 29.28 3.57 3.83
C VAL A 289 28.94 3.45 2.35
N ARG A 290 28.49 4.55 1.73
CA ARG A 290 28.15 4.61 0.31
C ARG A 290 29.31 4.14 -0.57
N ARG A 291 30.52 4.64 -0.32
CA ARG A 291 31.72 4.23 -1.08
C ARG A 291 31.98 2.73 -0.97
N VAL A 292 31.90 2.15 0.22
CA VAL A 292 32.11 0.70 0.41
C VAL A 292 31.07 -0.12 -0.36
N MET A 293 29.81 0.31 -0.34
CA MET A 293 28.73 -0.34 -1.10
C MET A 293 28.94 -0.23 -2.61
N GLU A 294 29.26 0.97 -3.11
CA GLU A 294 29.51 1.18 -4.53
C GLU A 294 30.76 0.41 -5.00
N ASP A 295 31.86 0.44 -4.25
CA ASP A 295 33.09 -0.29 -4.59
C ASP A 295 32.86 -1.81 -4.60
N TYR A 296 32.00 -2.31 -3.71
CA TYR A 296 31.58 -3.71 -3.72
C TYR A 296 30.78 -4.05 -4.98
N SER A 297 29.73 -3.27 -5.26
CA SER A 297 28.88 -3.46 -6.44
C SER A 297 29.70 -3.33 -7.74
N ARG A 298 30.67 -2.40 -7.80
CA ARG A 298 31.62 -2.28 -8.93
C ARG A 298 32.31 -3.61 -9.23
N ARG A 299 32.98 -4.18 -8.22
CA ARG A 299 33.71 -5.44 -8.36
C ARG A 299 32.81 -6.60 -8.78
N ARG A 300 31.59 -6.69 -8.23
CA ARG A 300 30.64 -7.75 -8.58
C ARG A 300 30.19 -7.64 -10.04
N HIS A 301 29.89 -6.44 -10.50
CA HIS A 301 29.50 -6.19 -11.89
C HIS A 301 30.66 -6.46 -12.88
N GLU A 302 31.88 -6.03 -12.56
CA GLU A 302 33.07 -6.35 -13.38
C GLU A 302 33.29 -7.87 -13.50
N GLN A 303 33.18 -8.60 -12.39
CA GLN A 303 33.29 -10.07 -12.35
C GLN A 303 32.18 -10.77 -13.15
N ALA A 304 31.00 -10.17 -13.23
CA ALA A 304 29.86 -10.65 -14.01
C ALA A 304 29.89 -10.19 -15.48
N GLY A 305 30.96 -9.51 -15.92
CA GLY A 305 31.15 -9.13 -17.32
C GLY A 305 30.38 -7.89 -17.75
N TYR A 306 29.98 -7.02 -16.82
CA TYR A 306 29.38 -5.73 -17.13
C TYR A 306 30.45 -4.71 -17.54
N SER A 307 30.13 -3.91 -18.56
CA SER A 307 30.95 -2.79 -19.01
C SER A 307 30.42 -1.49 -18.43
N PHE A 308 31.30 -0.71 -17.80
CA PHE A 308 30.93 0.55 -17.17
C PHE A 308 30.76 1.66 -18.21
N VAL A 309 29.65 2.37 -18.10
CA VAL A 309 29.35 3.56 -18.91
C VAL A 309 29.01 4.73 -17.99
N ASN A 310 29.14 5.96 -18.49
CA ASN A 310 28.75 7.16 -17.78
C ASN A 310 28.02 8.10 -18.73
N SER A 311 26.89 8.64 -18.28
CA SER A 311 26.01 9.48 -19.07
C SER A 311 25.69 10.81 -18.37
N PRO A 312 25.46 11.91 -19.13
CA PRO A 312 25.08 13.19 -18.55
C PRO A 312 23.78 13.15 -17.73
N HIS A 313 23.57 14.15 -16.87
CA HIS A 313 22.37 14.29 -16.03
C HIS A 313 21.21 15.02 -16.72
N ILE A 314 21.49 15.73 -17.82
CA ILE A 314 20.57 16.61 -18.52
C ILE A 314 20.70 16.38 -20.02
N THR A 315 19.58 16.44 -20.75
CA THR A 315 19.55 16.22 -22.20
C THR A 315 18.37 16.96 -22.83
N LYS A 316 18.37 17.06 -24.16
CA LYS A 316 17.29 17.65 -24.95
C LYS A 316 16.01 16.82 -24.86
N GLU A 317 14.87 17.51 -24.95
CA GLU A 317 13.52 16.97 -25.02
C GLU A 317 13.39 15.80 -26.01
N ASP A 318 13.96 15.94 -27.22
CA ASP A 318 13.89 14.95 -28.30
C ASP A 318 14.28 13.54 -27.86
N LEU A 319 15.24 13.37 -26.93
CA LEU A 319 15.63 12.05 -26.46
C LEU A 319 14.53 11.38 -25.63
N PHE A 320 13.81 12.15 -24.83
CA PHE A 320 12.69 11.67 -24.02
C PHE A 320 11.40 11.50 -24.82
N LEU A 321 11.21 12.30 -25.86
CA LEU A 321 10.17 12.05 -26.88
C LEU A 321 10.46 10.75 -27.65
N THR A 322 11.70 10.58 -28.13
CA THR A 322 12.12 9.37 -28.87
C THR A 322 11.93 8.13 -28.03
N SER A 323 12.39 8.13 -26.78
CA SER A 323 12.23 6.98 -25.87
C SER A 323 10.80 6.80 -25.33
N GLY A 324 9.97 7.83 -25.41
CA GLY A 324 8.60 7.81 -24.88
C GLY A 324 8.47 8.18 -23.42
N HIS A 325 9.56 8.49 -22.72
CA HIS A 325 9.49 8.90 -21.32
C HIS A 325 8.68 10.19 -21.16
N LEU A 326 8.84 11.18 -22.05
CA LEU A 326 8.13 12.46 -21.86
C LEU A 326 6.60 12.29 -21.97
N PRO A 327 6.02 11.62 -23.00
CA PRO A 327 4.58 11.39 -23.05
C PRO A 327 3.98 10.62 -21.87
N TYR A 328 4.73 9.70 -21.25
CA TYR A 328 4.22 8.81 -20.18
C TYR A 328 4.63 9.24 -18.76
N TYR A 329 5.71 9.99 -18.60
CA TYR A 329 6.30 10.34 -17.29
C TYR A 329 6.39 11.84 -17.02
N ALA A 330 5.91 12.72 -17.91
CA ALA A 330 6.01 14.18 -17.77
C ALA A 330 5.63 14.69 -16.36
N ASP A 331 4.54 14.20 -15.78
CA ASP A 331 4.05 14.62 -14.46
C ASP A 331 4.99 14.27 -13.29
N THR A 332 5.93 13.34 -13.53
CA THR A 332 6.92 12.86 -12.56
C THR A 332 8.35 13.26 -12.94
N MET A 333 8.51 14.05 -14.00
CA MET A 333 9.79 14.62 -14.40
C MET A 333 9.94 16.03 -13.82
N PHE A 334 11.17 16.45 -13.54
CA PHE A 334 11.42 17.86 -13.24
C PHE A 334 11.03 18.74 -14.43
N PRO A 335 10.53 19.96 -14.20
CA PRO A 335 10.17 20.88 -15.27
C PRO A 335 11.32 21.12 -16.27
N PRO A 336 11.01 21.41 -17.55
CA PRO A 336 12.04 21.74 -18.52
C PRO A 336 12.83 22.98 -18.12
N ILE A 337 14.09 23.01 -18.53
CA ILE A 337 14.98 24.16 -18.48
C ILE A 337 15.11 24.67 -19.93
N PRO A 338 14.47 25.80 -20.28
CA PRO A 338 14.59 26.37 -21.62
C PRO A 338 16.02 26.87 -21.85
N PHE A 339 16.68 26.37 -22.90
CA PHE A 339 18.05 26.75 -23.23
C PHE A 339 18.27 26.75 -24.74
N GLU A 340 18.71 27.90 -25.28
CA GLU A 340 19.03 28.09 -26.72
C GLU A 340 17.91 27.64 -27.69
N GLY A 341 16.65 27.89 -27.32
CA GLY A 341 15.50 27.56 -28.17
C GLY A 341 15.09 26.08 -28.17
N ALA A 342 15.62 25.28 -27.24
CA ALA A 342 15.18 23.92 -26.96
C ALA A 342 14.92 23.73 -25.46
N ASP A 343 14.06 22.78 -25.12
CA ASP A 343 13.84 22.37 -23.75
C ASP A 343 14.81 21.25 -23.35
N TYR A 344 15.43 21.42 -22.18
CA TYR A 344 16.29 20.42 -21.57
C TYR A 344 15.66 19.87 -20.30
N TYR A 345 15.84 18.58 -20.07
CA TYR A 345 15.28 17.87 -18.92
C TYR A 345 16.36 17.16 -18.14
N LEU A 346 16.26 17.21 -16.81
CA LEU A 346 16.99 16.30 -15.93
C LEU A 346 16.52 14.86 -16.18
N LYS A 347 17.45 13.92 -16.28
CA LYS A 347 17.10 12.53 -16.60
C LYS A 347 16.32 11.86 -15.47
N PRO A 348 15.13 11.27 -15.73
CA PRO A 348 14.40 10.48 -14.75
C PRO A 348 14.86 9.01 -14.70
N MET A 349 15.55 8.56 -15.76
CA MET A 349 16.05 7.20 -15.99
C MET A 349 17.30 7.21 -16.89
N ASN A 350 18.12 6.16 -16.85
CA ASN A 350 19.37 6.08 -17.63
C ASN A 350 19.20 5.38 -18.99
N CYS A 351 18.13 4.62 -19.20
CA CYS A 351 17.89 3.76 -20.38
C CYS A 351 18.16 4.45 -21.73
N PRO A 352 17.61 5.66 -22.00
CA PRO A 352 17.83 6.34 -23.28
C PRO A 352 19.32 6.60 -23.57
N PHE A 353 20.12 6.85 -22.54
CA PHE A 353 21.55 7.14 -22.69
C PHE A 353 22.35 5.86 -22.98
N HIS A 354 22.02 4.75 -22.33
CA HIS A 354 22.69 3.46 -22.56
C HIS A 354 22.41 2.95 -23.99
N ILE A 355 21.22 3.23 -24.53
CA ILE A 355 20.90 2.93 -25.93
C ILE A 355 21.74 3.77 -26.90
N LEU A 356 21.99 5.06 -26.60
CA LEU A 356 22.90 5.87 -27.42
C LEU A 356 24.33 5.31 -27.42
N VAL A 357 24.80 4.77 -26.29
CA VAL A 357 26.09 4.06 -26.24
C VAL A 357 26.05 2.81 -27.11
N PHE A 358 24.99 2.02 -27.05
CA PHE A 358 24.81 0.83 -27.89
C PHE A 358 24.83 1.18 -29.38
N LYS A 359 24.01 2.17 -29.79
CA LYS A 359 23.82 2.65 -31.17
C LYS A 359 25.00 3.43 -31.75
N SER A 360 25.95 3.88 -30.92
CA SER A 360 27.11 4.67 -31.37
C SER A 360 27.96 4.02 -32.48
N ARG A 361 27.89 2.68 -32.62
CA ARG A 361 28.47 1.95 -33.75
C ARG A 361 27.66 0.68 -34.06
N GLY A 362 27.87 0.12 -35.25
CA GLY A 362 27.35 -1.20 -35.60
C GLY A 362 27.85 -2.30 -34.65
N ARG A 363 26.96 -3.26 -34.35
CA ARG A 363 27.19 -4.39 -33.45
C ARG A 363 26.97 -5.72 -34.16
N SER A 364 27.85 -6.69 -33.94
CA SER A 364 27.65 -8.07 -34.39
C SER A 364 26.84 -8.86 -33.36
N TYR A 365 26.02 -9.81 -33.82
CA TYR A 365 25.32 -10.76 -32.93
C TYR A 365 26.30 -11.54 -32.01
N ARG A 366 27.57 -11.71 -32.43
CA ARG A 366 28.62 -12.36 -31.64
C ARG A 366 29.08 -11.54 -30.43
N GLU A 367 28.80 -10.24 -30.43
CA GLU A 367 29.10 -9.37 -29.29
C GLU A 367 27.96 -9.40 -28.25
N LEU A 368 26.82 -10.03 -28.54
CA LEU A 368 25.69 -10.15 -27.61
C LEU A 368 25.83 -11.42 -26.74
N PRO A 369 25.48 -11.37 -25.46
CA PRO A 369 24.84 -10.25 -24.75
C PRO A 369 25.85 -9.14 -24.37
N GLN A 370 25.45 -7.86 -24.51
CA GLN A 370 26.20 -6.71 -24.00
C GLN A 370 25.52 -6.17 -22.75
N ARG A 371 26.29 -6.04 -21.66
CA ARG A 371 25.79 -5.57 -20.37
C ARG A 371 26.42 -4.23 -20.04
N PHE A 372 25.66 -3.15 -20.07
CA PHE A 372 26.12 -1.83 -19.65
C PHE A 372 25.65 -1.56 -18.23
N PHE A 373 26.54 -0.99 -17.42
CA PHE A 373 26.27 -0.65 -16.03
C PHE A 373 26.70 0.78 -15.73
N GLU A 374 25.91 1.49 -14.94
CA GLU A 374 26.20 2.84 -14.47
C GLU A 374 25.63 3.04 -13.06
N PHE A 375 26.40 3.67 -12.17
CA PHE A 375 25.81 4.32 -10.99
C PHE A 375 25.11 5.61 -11.43
N GLY A 376 23.96 5.44 -12.07
CA GLY A 376 23.26 6.47 -12.81
C GLY A 376 22.43 7.34 -11.89
N THR A 377 22.87 8.58 -11.68
CA THR A 377 22.13 9.57 -10.91
C THR A 377 20.98 10.15 -11.71
N VAL A 378 19.76 10.00 -11.20
CA VAL A 378 18.51 10.44 -11.83
C VAL A 378 17.72 11.34 -10.90
N TYR A 379 16.78 12.08 -11.48
CA TYR A 379 15.93 13.02 -10.77
C TYR A 379 14.45 12.75 -11.07
N ARG A 380 13.65 12.61 -10.02
CA ARG A 380 12.20 12.39 -10.11
C ARG A 380 11.45 13.47 -9.34
N TYR A 381 10.41 14.00 -9.94
CA TYR A 381 9.54 14.99 -9.33
C TYR A 381 8.54 14.31 -8.39
N GLU A 382 9.02 13.95 -7.20
CA GLU A 382 8.18 13.46 -6.11
C GLU A 382 7.49 14.64 -5.41
N LYS A 383 6.18 14.51 -5.15
CA LYS A 383 5.42 15.53 -4.40
C LYS A 383 6.04 15.71 -3.00
N SER A 384 6.09 16.94 -2.50
CA SER A 384 6.80 17.23 -1.23
C SER A 384 6.26 16.42 -0.03
N GLY A 385 4.95 16.10 -0.02
CA GLY A 385 4.32 15.32 1.03
C GLY A 385 4.64 13.82 1.03
N VAL A 386 5.25 13.28 -0.03
CA VAL A 386 5.60 11.84 -0.12
C VAL A 386 7.10 11.57 0.07
N VAL A 387 7.94 12.60 0.05
CA VAL A 387 9.38 12.46 0.31
C VAL A 387 9.62 11.98 1.74
N HIS A 388 10.48 10.97 1.91
CA HIS A 388 10.70 10.36 3.22
C HIS A 388 12.13 9.83 3.38
N GLY A 389 12.98 10.60 4.07
CA GLY A 389 14.39 10.26 4.29
C GLY A 389 15.07 9.78 3.00
N LEU A 390 15.88 8.72 3.07
CA LEU A 390 16.49 8.08 1.90
C LEU A 390 15.58 7.08 1.14
N THR A 391 14.40 6.71 1.66
CA THR A 391 13.55 5.69 1.02
C THR A 391 12.70 6.25 -0.12
N ARG A 392 12.40 7.56 -0.10
CA ARG A 392 11.73 8.26 -1.20
C ARG A 392 12.30 9.66 -1.35
N VAL A 393 13.08 9.86 -2.40
CA VAL A 393 13.91 11.05 -2.66
C VAL A 393 13.67 11.58 -4.07
N ARG A 394 14.06 12.83 -4.32
CA ARG A 394 14.00 13.46 -5.65
C ARG A 394 15.27 13.25 -6.46
N GLY A 395 16.42 13.12 -5.78
CA GLY A 395 17.70 12.80 -6.41
C GLY A 395 18.21 11.48 -5.86
N LEU A 396 18.47 10.51 -6.75
CA LEU A 396 18.97 9.19 -6.37
C LEU A 396 20.00 8.69 -7.38
N THR A 397 20.89 7.84 -6.91
CA THR A 397 21.83 7.09 -7.75
C THR A 397 21.42 5.63 -7.73
N MET A 398 21.04 5.11 -8.90
CA MET A 398 20.70 3.70 -9.07
C MET A 398 21.94 2.95 -9.53
N ASP A 399 22.16 1.73 -9.05
CA ASP A 399 23.08 0.74 -9.62
C ASP A 399 22.44 0.12 -10.86
N ASP A 400 22.28 0.94 -11.89
CA ASP A 400 21.44 0.67 -13.05
C ASP A 400 22.19 -0.08 -14.14
N ALA A 401 21.52 -1.00 -14.82
CA ALA A 401 22.09 -1.80 -15.88
C ALA A 401 21.12 -2.04 -17.04
N HIS A 402 21.65 -1.99 -18.25
CA HIS A 402 20.91 -2.33 -19.47
C HIS A 402 21.64 -3.44 -20.22
N ILE A 403 20.94 -4.55 -20.42
CA ILE A 403 21.47 -5.74 -21.09
C ILE A 403 20.82 -5.87 -22.46
N PHE A 404 21.64 -5.76 -23.51
CA PHE A 404 21.23 -5.96 -24.88
C PHE A 404 21.52 -7.41 -25.25
N CYS A 405 20.49 -8.20 -25.53
CA CYS A 405 20.59 -9.61 -25.88
C CYS A 405 19.64 -9.95 -27.03
N THR A 406 19.84 -11.11 -27.65
CA THR A 406 18.86 -11.63 -28.64
C THR A 406 17.67 -12.27 -27.93
N GLN A 407 16.57 -12.49 -28.66
CA GLN A 407 15.39 -13.14 -28.09
C GLN A 407 15.69 -14.57 -27.59
N GLU A 408 16.59 -15.28 -28.26
CA GLU A 408 17.02 -16.63 -27.87
C GLU A 408 17.84 -16.64 -26.58
N GLN A 409 18.55 -15.54 -26.30
CA GLN A 409 19.37 -15.38 -25.09
C GLN A 409 18.56 -14.94 -23.87
N LEU A 410 17.37 -14.35 -24.08
CA LEU A 410 16.58 -13.67 -23.04
C LEU A 410 16.36 -14.54 -21.78
N ALA A 411 15.90 -15.77 -21.92
CA ALA A 411 15.58 -16.63 -20.77
C ALA A 411 16.84 -16.97 -19.93
N ALA A 412 17.98 -17.21 -20.58
CA ALA A 412 19.24 -17.46 -19.91
C ALA A 412 19.73 -16.20 -19.17
N GLU A 413 19.69 -15.04 -19.84
CA GLU A 413 20.07 -13.77 -19.21
C GLU A 413 19.20 -13.42 -18.01
N LEU A 414 17.89 -13.61 -18.08
CA LEU A 414 16.99 -13.36 -16.95
C LEU A 414 17.33 -14.24 -15.73
N SER A 415 17.65 -15.51 -15.97
CA SER A 415 18.05 -16.45 -14.92
C SER A 415 19.38 -16.06 -14.29
N ASP A 416 20.37 -15.69 -15.12
CA ASP A 416 21.70 -15.27 -14.66
C ASP A 416 21.64 -13.95 -13.88
N VAL A 417 20.84 -12.97 -14.35
CA VAL A 417 20.64 -11.69 -13.66
C VAL A 417 19.92 -11.90 -12.33
N LEU A 418 18.88 -12.73 -12.29
CA LEU A 418 18.19 -13.05 -11.04
C LEU A 418 19.15 -13.70 -10.02
N ALA A 419 19.95 -14.67 -10.45
CA ALA A 419 20.96 -15.30 -9.60
C ALA A 419 22.01 -14.29 -9.12
N PHE A 420 22.47 -13.38 -10.00
CA PHE A 420 23.40 -12.32 -9.66
C PHE A 420 22.84 -11.37 -8.60
N VAL A 421 21.62 -10.87 -8.80
CA VAL A 421 20.91 -9.96 -7.88
C VAL A 421 20.74 -10.62 -6.52
N LEU A 422 20.20 -11.85 -6.48
CA LEU A 422 20.02 -12.59 -5.22
C LEU A 422 21.35 -12.83 -4.50
N GLY A 423 22.41 -13.15 -5.23
CA GLY A 423 23.76 -13.28 -4.68
C GLY A 423 24.26 -11.98 -4.05
N LEU A 424 24.18 -10.87 -4.79
CA LEU A 424 24.60 -9.55 -4.32
C LEU A 424 23.83 -9.11 -3.08
N LEU A 425 22.51 -9.32 -3.02
CA LEU A 425 21.69 -9.00 -1.84
C LEU A 425 22.02 -9.91 -0.64
N ARG A 426 22.33 -11.20 -0.86
CA ARG A 426 22.80 -12.11 0.19
C ARG A 426 24.11 -11.66 0.82
N ASP A 427 25.02 -11.09 0.03
CA ASP A 427 26.27 -10.54 0.55
C ASP A 427 26.05 -9.34 1.48
N PHE A 428 24.93 -8.63 1.33
CA PHE A 428 24.47 -7.60 2.28
C PHE A 428 23.73 -8.16 3.50
N GLY A 429 23.59 -9.48 3.62
CA GLY A 429 22.91 -10.17 4.72
C GLY A 429 21.39 -10.33 4.53
N LEU A 430 20.84 -9.95 3.37
CA LEU A 430 19.43 -10.19 3.04
C LEU A 430 19.26 -11.63 2.57
N THR A 431 18.38 -12.40 3.18
CA THR A 431 18.25 -13.84 2.89
C THR A 431 16.81 -14.31 2.72
N ASP A 432 15.84 -13.52 3.18
CA ASP A 432 14.41 -13.79 3.07
C ASP A 432 13.85 -13.02 1.87
N PHE A 433 13.68 -13.72 0.75
CA PHE A 433 13.20 -13.16 -0.51
C PHE A 433 11.91 -13.84 -0.97
N PHE A 434 11.09 -13.08 -1.68
CA PHE A 434 10.09 -13.60 -2.59
C PHE A 434 10.05 -12.73 -3.84
N LEU A 435 9.41 -13.22 -4.89
CA LEU A 435 9.34 -12.57 -6.18
C LEU A 435 7.91 -12.12 -6.45
N GLU A 436 7.78 -10.98 -7.11
CA GLU A 436 6.51 -10.53 -7.70
C GLU A 436 6.66 -10.48 -9.21
N LEU A 437 5.78 -11.17 -9.94
CA LEU A 437 5.70 -11.10 -11.39
C LEU A 437 4.62 -10.09 -11.79
N SER A 438 5.06 -8.91 -12.24
CA SER A 438 4.15 -7.90 -12.72
C SER A 438 3.85 -8.07 -14.20
N THR A 439 2.57 -8.24 -14.54
CA THR A 439 2.09 -8.47 -15.91
C THR A 439 1.18 -7.33 -16.39
N ARG A 440 0.77 -7.37 -17.66
CA ARG A 440 -0.21 -6.41 -18.18
C ARG A 440 -1.63 -6.72 -17.70
N ASP A 441 -2.42 -5.67 -17.51
CA ASP A 441 -3.87 -5.69 -17.38
C ASP A 441 -4.53 -5.26 -18.72
N ASP A 442 -5.86 -5.14 -18.75
CA ASP A 442 -6.63 -4.76 -19.95
C ASP A 442 -6.59 -3.25 -20.29
N SER A 443 -5.82 -2.44 -19.56
CA SER A 443 -5.74 -1.01 -19.78
C SER A 443 -4.95 -0.63 -21.02
N ALA A 444 -5.29 0.53 -21.60
CA ALA A 444 -4.63 1.10 -22.77
C ALA A 444 -3.20 1.61 -22.51
N LYS A 445 -2.66 1.45 -21.29
CA LYS A 445 -1.32 1.94 -20.94
C LYS A 445 -0.20 1.11 -21.58
N PHE A 446 -0.45 -0.17 -21.89
CA PHE A 446 0.57 -1.09 -22.37
C PHE A 446 0.77 -1.01 -23.89
N VAL A 447 2.03 -0.99 -24.31
CA VAL A 447 2.45 -0.93 -25.72
C VAL A 447 3.09 -2.25 -26.15
N GLY A 448 3.20 -2.46 -27.47
CA GLY A 448 3.77 -3.67 -28.07
C GLY A 448 2.74 -4.75 -28.38
N LYS A 449 3.18 -5.81 -29.04
CA LYS A 449 2.31 -6.89 -29.53
C LYS A 449 1.98 -7.90 -28.42
N PRO A 450 0.75 -8.47 -28.38
CA PRO A 450 0.39 -9.50 -27.40
C PRO A 450 1.40 -10.65 -27.31
N GLU A 451 1.95 -11.09 -28.45
CA GLU A 451 2.90 -12.20 -28.52
C GLU A 451 4.24 -11.86 -27.84
N GLN A 452 4.70 -10.60 -27.93
CA GLN A 452 5.90 -10.13 -27.23
C GLN A 452 5.70 -10.17 -25.71
N TRP A 453 4.51 -9.78 -25.24
CA TRP A 453 4.14 -9.83 -23.83
C TRP A 453 4.08 -11.26 -23.31
N GLU A 454 3.45 -12.18 -24.05
CA GLU A 454 3.37 -13.59 -23.69
C GLU A 454 4.77 -14.22 -23.59
N GLN A 455 5.62 -13.99 -24.59
CA GLN A 455 6.99 -14.52 -24.61
C GLN A 455 7.84 -13.96 -23.46
N ALA A 456 7.80 -12.65 -23.23
CA ALA A 456 8.55 -12.01 -22.14
C ALA A 456 8.07 -12.47 -20.76
N THR A 457 6.75 -12.58 -20.57
CA THR A 457 6.15 -13.06 -19.31
C THR A 457 6.53 -14.51 -19.05
N ALA A 458 6.47 -15.37 -20.07
CA ALA A 458 6.87 -16.77 -19.94
C ALA A 458 8.36 -16.92 -19.61
N ALA A 459 9.23 -16.09 -20.20
CA ALA A 459 10.67 -16.10 -19.92
C ALA A 459 10.97 -15.67 -18.48
N LEU A 460 10.28 -14.62 -17.98
CA LEU A 460 10.38 -14.20 -16.59
C LEU A 460 9.86 -15.29 -15.64
N GLN A 461 8.68 -15.84 -15.91
CA GLN A 461 8.09 -16.93 -15.12
C GLN A 461 9.05 -18.12 -15.00
N ALA A 462 9.65 -18.56 -16.10
CA ALA A 462 10.63 -19.65 -16.09
C ALA A 462 11.88 -19.32 -15.23
N ALA A 463 12.40 -18.09 -15.33
CA ALA A 463 13.52 -17.64 -14.49
C ALA A 463 13.14 -17.63 -13.00
N ALA A 464 11.95 -17.12 -12.66
CA ALA A 464 11.42 -17.12 -11.30
C ALA A 464 11.25 -18.55 -10.75
N ASP A 465 10.61 -19.44 -11.50
CA ASP A 465 10.38 -20.83 -11.09
C ASP A 465 11.70 -21.57 -10.83
N SER A 466 12.71 -21.31 -11.66
CA SER A 466 14.04 -21.92 -11.50
C SER A 466 14.76 -21.47 -10.22
N SER A 467 14.40 -20.31 -9.67
CA SER A 467 15.00 -19.78 -8.44
C SER A 467 14.54 -20.52 -7.18
N GLY A 468 13.40 -21.22 -7.25
CA GLY A 468 12.77 -21.88 -6.10
C GLY A 468 12.17 -20.92 -5.06
N LEU A 469 12.08 -19.62 -5.36
CA LEU A 469 11.42 -18.63 -4.52
C LEU A 469 9.91 -18.62 -4.75
N GLU A 470 9.17 -18.20 -3.72
CA GLU A 470 7.74 -17.90 -3.85
C GLU A 470 7.54 -16.80 -4.91
N LEU A 471 6.59 -17.02 -5.82
CA LEU A 471 6.22 -16.07 -6.86
C LEU A 471 4.77 -15.63 -6.67
N VAL A 472 4.60 -14.32 -6.47
CA VAL A 472 3.29 -13.68 -6.31
C VAL A 472 2.93 -12.97 -7.61
N ALA A 473 1.69 -13.11 -8.08
CA ALA A 473 1.21 -12.42 -9.26
C ALA A 473 0.85 -10.96 -8.94
N ASP A 474 1.28 -10.03 -9.80
CA ASP A 474 0.99 -8.60 -9.69
C ASP A 474 0.40 -8.07 -11.02
N PRO A 475 -0.86 -8.45 -11.35
CA PRO A 475 -1.50 -8.06 -12.60
C PRO A 475 -1.69 -6.54 -12.66
N GLY A 476 -1.23 -5.93 -13.75
CA GLY A 476 -1.29 -4.49 -13.97
C GLY A 476 -0.08 -3.71 -13.43
N GLY A 477 0.81 -4.34 -12.66
CA GLY A 477 2.00 -3.67 -12.08
C GLY A 477 3.19 -3.52 -13.05
N ALA A 478 3.11 -4.07 -14.27
CA ALA A 478 4.16 -3.96 -15.27
C ALA A 478 4.38 -2.50 -15.72
N ALA A 479 5.57 -2.18 -16.24
CA ALA A 479 5.71 -0.89 -16.93
C ALA A 479 5.01 -0.94 -18.29
N PHE A 480 4.79 0.24 -18.88
CA PHE A 480 4.06 0.36 -20.12
C PHE A 480 4.67 -0.45 -21.28
N TYR A 481 5.98 -0.71 -21.26
CA TYR A 481 6.76 -1.36 -22.32
C TYR A 481 7.12 -2.83 -22.10
N GLY A 482 6.74 -3.44 -20.97
CA GLY A 482 7.00 -4.87 -20.76
C GLY A 482 6.90 -5.35 -19.32
N PRO A 483 6.84 -6.68 -19.13
CA PRO A 483 6.71 -7.31 -17.81
C PRO A 483 8.01 -7.22 -17.01
N LYS A 484 7.90 -7.39 -15.70
CA LYS A 484 9.05 -7.35 -14.79
C LYS A 484 8.91 -8.35 -13.65
N ILE A 485 10.05 -8.76 -13.11
CA ILE A 485 10.16 -9.41 -11.80
C ILE A 485 10.70 -8.39 -10.81
N SER A 486 10.00 -8.23 -9.70
CA SER A 486 10.48 -7.46 -8.55
C SER A 486 10.99 -8.42 -7.49
N VAL A 487 12.22 -8.20 -6.99
CA VAL A 487 12.78 -8.95 -5.87
C VAL A 487 12.38 -8.23 -4.59
N GLN A 488 11.50 -8.86 -3.82
CA GLN A 488 11.05 -8.40 -2.53
C GLN A 488 11.91 -9.02 -1.43
N ALA A 489 12.39 -8.22 -0.47
CA ALA A 489 13.14 -8.71 0.68
C ALA A 489 12.49 -8.28 1.99
N ARG A 490 12.52 -9.16 2.99
CA ARG A 490 12.09 -8.83 4.35
C ARG A 490 13.26 -8.37 5.20
N ASP A 491 13.10 -7.23 5.87
CA ASP A 491 14.11 -6.70 6.78
C ASP A 491 14.11 -7.40 8.15
N ALA A 492 15.02 -6.99 9.05
CA ALA A 492 15.22 -7.62 10.36
C ALA A 492 13.99 -7.58 11.29
N ILE A 493 12.99 -6.74 10.99
CA ILE A 493 11.74 -6.65 11.75
C ILE A 493 10.52 -7.10 10.93
N GLY A 494 10.76 -7.71 9.76
CA GLY A 494 9.73 -8.34 8.94
C GLY A 494 9.01 -7.42 7.96
N ARG A 495 9.49 -6.19 7.73
CA ARG A 495 8.92 -5.30 6.70
C ARG A 495 9.43 -5.70 5.32
N THR A 496 8.56 -5.65 4.33
CA THR A 496 8.91 -5.95 2.94
C THR A 496 9.40 -4.70 2.21
N TRP A 497 10.45 -4.86 1.42
CA TRP A 497 11.04 -3.83 0.57
C TRP A 497 11.31 -4.40 -0.82
N GLN A 498 10.91 -3.65 -1.85
CA GLN A 498 11.33 -3.95 -3.22
C GLN A 498 12.79 -3.51 -3.38
N MET A 499 13.70 -4.48 -3.48
CA MET A 499 15.14 -4.21 -3.51
C MET A 499 15.71 -4.15 -4.92
N SER A 500 15.13 -4.90 -5.86
CA SER A 500 15.63 -4.96 -7.23
C SER A 500 14.51 -5.23 -8.21
N THR A 501 14.71 -4.85 -9.47
CA THR A 501 13.74 -5.08 -10.56
C THR A 501 14.48 -5.59 -11.77
N ILE A 502 13.98 -6.67 -12.37
CA ILE A 502 14.46 -7.22 -13.63
C ILE A 502 13.34 -7.08 -14.63
N GLN A 503 13.57 -6.29 -15.67
CA GLN A 503 12.53 -5.89 -16.60
C GLN A 503 12.91 -6.22 -18.04
N VAL A 504 11.95 -6.72 -18.80
CA VAL A 504 12.09 -6.93 -20.24
C VAL A 504 11.51 -5.74 -20.97
N ASP A 505 12.29 -5.16 -21.89
CA ASP A 505 11.87 -4.06 -22.74
C ASP A 505 12.10 -4.39 -24.21
N PHE A 506 10.99 -4.54 -24.95
CA PHE A 506 11.00 -4.74 -26.40
C PHE A 506 10.61 -3.48 -27.18
N ASN A 507 10.25 -2.39 -26.49
CA ASN A 507 9.76 -1.16 -27.10
C ASN A 507 10.90 -0.17 -27.37
N LEU A 508 11.78 0.07 -26.39
CA LEU A 508 12.90 1.00 -26.58
C LEU A 508 13.83 0.59 -27.74
N PRO A 509 14.16 -0.70 -27.94
CA PRO A 509 14.94 -1.13 -29.11
C PRO A 509 14.28 -0.81 -30.47
N GLU A 510 12.95 -0.80 -30.56
CA GLU A 510 12.25 -0.45 -31.81
C GLU A 510 12.19 1.07 -32.05
N ARG A 511 12.22 1.88 -30.98
CA ARG A 511 12.10 3.34 -31.04
C ARG A 511 13.41 4.06 -31.37
N PHE A 512 14.55 3.40 -31.20
CA PHE A 512 15.89 3.94 -31.46
C PHE A 512 16.51 3.31 -32.70
#